data_AF-A0A6L8KTB2-F1
#
_entry.id   AF-A0A6L8KTB2-F1
#
_cell.length_a   1.000
_cell.length_b   1.000
_cell.length_c   1.000
_cell.angle_alpha   90.00
_cell.angle_beta   90.00
_cell.angle_gamma   90.00
#
_symmetry.space_group_name_H-M   'P 1'
#
loop_
_entity.id
_entity.type
_entity.pdbx_description
1 polymer ?
#
loop_
_entity_poly.entity_id
_entity_poly.type
_entity_poly.pdbx_seq_one_letter_code
_entity_poly.pdbx_strand_id
1 'polypeptide(L)'
;MSTVLCSPASADEVWRRTDAVLVQACFDQLPGEPPNTIQVDAIADGMTSGERLTLVGYTTTKQPIYQGSVGHSSKISAMLLHLPGTKVSALAARPIDLMKSIDLWRGLEIRGCTDDERAPFRLLNGQQPERMLACPDLGIKMSIKVTSSAEHSLTLLHLKHRGVQEFNNLRGCGDFIR
;
A
#
# COMPACT_ATOMS: atom_id res chain seq x y z
N MET A 1 23.50 -19.25 -39.83
CA MET A 1 23.72 -18.16 -38.85
C MET A 1 22.36 -17.70 -38.37
N SER A 2 21.94 -18.11 -37.17
CA SER A 2 20.64 -17.71 -36.60
C SER A 2 20.78 -16.36 -35.92
N THR A 3 20.19 -15.32 -36.49
CA THR A 3 19.96 -14.04 -35.83
C THR A 3 18.91 -14.23 -34.74
N VAL A 4 19.35 -14.19 -33.49
CA VAL A 4 18.47 -14.03 -32.33
C VAL A 4 17.85 -12.64 -32.43
N LEU A 5 16.58 -12.58 -32.83
CA LEU A 5 15.76 -11.39 -32.72
C LEU A 5 15.46 -11.16 -31.23
N CYS A 6 16.27 -10.33 -30.57
CA CYS A 6 15.83 -9.69 -29.34
C CYS A 6 14.62 -8.81 -29.70
N SER A 7 13.42 -9.26 -29.34
CA SER A 7 12.25 -8.39 -29.35
C SER A 7 12.57 -7.13 -28.55
N PRO A 8 12.30 -5.93 -29.08
CA PRO A 8 12.44 -4.72 -28.30
C PRO A 8 11.49 -4.82 -27.11
N ALA A 9 12.03 -4.73 -25.89
CA ALA A 9 11.22 -4.49 -24.72
C ALA A 9 10.31 -3.30 -25.04
N SER A 10 9.00 -3.51 -24.96
CA SER A 10 8.02 -2.45 -25.23
C SER A 10 8.36 -1.25 -24.37
N ALA A 11 8.38 -0.06 -24.99
CA ALA A 11 8.67 1.24 -24.37
C ALA A 11 7.69 1.67 -23.26
N ASP A 12 6.93 0.73 -22.68
CA ASP A 12 5.85 0.94 -21.71
C ASP A 12 6.13 0.33 -20.33
N GLU A 13 7.24 -0.38 -20.12
CA GLU A 13 7.57 -0.97 -18.82
C GLU A 13 8.67 -0.18 -18.10
N VAL A 14 8.22 0.83 -17.35
CA VAL A 14 9.06 1.58 -16.41
C VAL A 14 9.55 0.67 -15.26
N TRP A 15 8.85 -0.45 -14.98
CA TRP A 15 9.04 -1.30 -13.79
C TRP A 15 9.92 -2.51 -14.09
N ARG A 16 10.77 -2.89 -13.14
CA ARG A 16 11.59 -4.10 -13.18
C ARG A 16 10.94 -5.19 -12.35
N ARG A 17 11.15 -6.45 -12.75
CA ARG A 17 10.72 -7.64 -11.97
C ARG A 17 11.21 -7.67 -10.52
N THR A 18 12.29 -6.96 -10.22
CA THR A 18 12.88 -6.85 -8.88
C THR A 18 12.32 -5.69 -8.06
N ASP A 19 11.40 -4.90 -8.61
CA ASP A 19 10.82 -3.78 -7.91
C ASP A 19 9.79 -4.28 -6.89
N ALA A 20 9.70 -3.56 -5.79
CA ALA A 20 8.78 -3.83 -4.70
C ALA A 20 7.84 -2.62 -4.54
N VAL A 21 6.60 -2.89 -4.14
CA VAL A 21 5.66 -1.85 -3.78
C VAL A 21 5.70 -1.67 -2.27
N LEU A 22 6.23 -0.53 -1.84
CA LEU A 22 6.09 -0.07 -0.47
C LEU A 22 4.71 0.50 -0.26
N VAL A 23 4.01 0.01 0.76
CA VAL A 23 2.72 0.53 1.20
C VAL A 23 2.89 1.11 2.59
N GLN A 24 2.36 2.32 2.79
CA GLN A 24 2.31 2.98 4.08
C GLN A 24 0.86 3.38 4.39
N ALA A 25 0.40 3.06 5.59
CA ALA A 25 -0.91 3.43 6.11
C ALA A 25 -0.77 4.19 7.43
N CYS A 26 -1.55 5.26 7.58
CA CYS A 26 -1.60 6.11 8.77
C CYS A 26 -3.05 6.27 9.21
N PHE A 27 -3.27 6.39 10.52
CA PHE A 27 -4.60 6.51 11.11
C PHE A 27 -4.60 7.68 12.10
N ASP A 28 -5.57 8.58 12.03
CA ASP A 28 -5.63 9.72 12.96
C ASP A 28 -6.50 9.46 14.20
N GLN A 29 -7.38 8.46 14.13
CA GLN A 29 -8.38 8.21 15.18
C GLN A 29 -8.54 6.72 15.46
N LEU A 30 -7.43 5.96 15.43
CA LEU A 30 -7.51 4.53 15.71
C LEU A 30 -7.92 4.30 17.19
N PRO A 31 -9.04 3.59 17.45
CA PRO A 31 -9.47 3.35 18.82
C PRO A 31 -8.57 2.31 19.51
N GLY A 32 -8.21 2.58 20.76
CA GLY A 32 -7.47 1.63 21.61
C GLY A 32 -5.96 1.59 21.35
N GLU A 33 -5.32 0.53 21.81
CA GLU A 33 -3.89 0.30 21.59
C GLU A 33 -3.66 -0.16 20.14
N PRO A 34 -2.81 0.53 19.36
CA PRO A 34 -2.56 0.18 17.97
C PRO A 34 -1.88 -1.20 17.89
N PRO A 35 -2.42 -2.15 17.11
CA PRO A 35 -1.79 -3.46 16.98
C PRO A 35 -0.42 -3.34 16.31
N ASN A 36 0.47 -4.29 16.58
CA ASN A 36 1.80 -4.32 15.95
C ASN A 36 1.76 -4.60 14.44
N THR A 37 0.69 -5.21 13.93
CA THR A 37 0.54 -5.55 12.52
C THR A 37 -0.90 -5.40 12.06
N ILE A 38 -1.08 -4.98 10.81
CA ILE A 38 -2.38 -4.94 10.12
C ILE A 38 -2.27 -5.65 8.78
N GLN A 39 -3.39 -6.15 8.26
CA GLN A 39 -3.42 -6.86 6.99
C GLN A 39 -3.84 -5.93 5.85
N VAL A 40 -3.20 -6.09 4.70
CA VAL A 40 -3.64 -5.50 3.44
C VAL A 40 -3.70 -6.59 2.38
N ASP A 41 -4.81 -6.69 1.67
CA ASP A 41 -4.89 -7.53 0.48
C ASP A 41 -4.66 -6.65 -0.74
N ALA A 42 -3.66 -6.99 -1.54
CA ALA A 42 -3.42 -6.37 -2.83
C ALA A 42 -4.03 -7.21 -3.93
N ILE A 43 -4.77 -6.54 -4.81
CA ILE A 43 -5.46 -7.15 -5.94
C ILE A 43 -4.75 -6.69 -7.20
N ALA A 44 -4.33 -7.64 -8.02
CA ALA A 44 -3.60 -7.47 -9.26
C ALA A 44 -4.22 -8.38 -10.33
N ASP A 45 -3.88 -8.16 -11.60
CA ASP A 45 -4.48 -8.92 -12.71
C ASP A 45 -4.26 -10.44 -12.52
N GLY A 46 -5.34 -11.17 -12.21
CA GLY A 46 -5.30 -12.63 -11.98
C GLY A 46 -4.71 -13.08 -10.64
N MET A 47 -4.38 -12.16 -9.72
CA MET A 47 -3.79 -12.51 -8.42
C MET A 47 -4.32 -11.64 -7.27
N THR A 48 -4.52 -12.29 -6.12
CA THR A 48 -4.69 -11.62 -4.82
C THR A 48 -3.57 -12.04 -3.90
N SER A 49 -2.92 -11.09 -3.23
CA SER A 49 -1.87 -11.35 -2.24
C SER A 49 -2.20 -10.66 -0.93
N GLY A 50 -2.33 -11.45 0.14
CA GLY A 50 -2.49 -10.93 1.50
C GLY A 50 -1.13 -10.66 2.13
N GLU A 51 -0.90 -9.42 2.54
CA GLU A 51 0.37 -8.91 3.05
C GLU A 51 0.17 -8.28 4.42
N ARG A 52 1.25 -8.18 5.20
CA ARG A 52 1.23 -7.57 6.53
C ARG A 52 1.99 -6.25 6.52
N LEU A 53 1.34 -5.21 7.03
CA LEU A 53 1.99 -3.94 7.35
C LEU A 53 2.33 -3.95 8.84
N THR A 54 3.57 -3.67 9.18
CA THR A 54 4.05 -3.63 10.57
C THR A 54 4.00 -2.20 11.08
N LEU A 55 3.66 -2.01 12.36
CA LEU A 55 3.80 -0.75 13.05
C LEU A 55 5.28 -0.38 13.07
N VAL A 56 5.63 0.65 12.31
CA VAL A 56 7.01 1.15 12.22
C VAL A 56 7.21 2.39 13.06
N GLY A 57 6.12 3.00 13.54
CA GLY A 57 6.22 4.15 14.40
C GLY A 57 4.95 4.96 14.56
N TYR A 58 5.14 6.23 14.93
CA TYR A 58 4.09 7.19 15.18
C TYR A 58 4.42 8.55 14.55
N THR A 59 3.40 9.29 14.12
CA THR A 59 3.54 10.70 13.72
C THR A 59 3.87 11.59 14.92
N THR A 60 4.18 12.86 14.67
CA THR A 60 4.32 13.89 15.71
C THR A 60 3.05 14.08 16.55
N THR A 61 1.88 13.83 15.96
CA THR A 61 0.58 13.82 16.62
C THR A 61 0.24 12.49 17.30
N LYS A 62 1.24 11.59 17.47
CA LYS A 62 1.12 10.26 18.09
C LYS A 62 0.21 9.28 17.34
N GLN A 63 0.07 9.46 16.04
CA GLN A 63 -0.77 8.61 15.20
C GLN A 63 0.03 7.43 14.63
N PRO A 64 -0.48 6.19 14.67
CA PRO A 64 0.29 5.03 14.27
C PRO A 64 0.57 5.01 12.76
N ILE A 65 1.80 4.62 12.41
CA ILE A 65 2.29 4.48 11.04
C ILE A 65 2.63 3.02 10.80
N TYR A 66 1.99 2.43 9.79
CA TYR A 66 2.20 1.06 9.36
C TYR A 66 2.87 1.04 8.00
N GLN A 67 3.84 0.14 7.82
CA GLN A 67 4.53 -0.03 6.55
C GLN A 67 4.80 -1.50 6.26
N GLY A 68 4.78 -1.85 4.98
CA GLY A 68 5.12 -3.19 4.51
C GLY A 68 5.40 -3.20 3.02
N SER A 69 5.83 -4.36 2.54
CA SER A 69 5.95 -4.63 1.11
C SER A 69 4.71 -5.37 0.64
N VAL A 70 4.22 -4.98 -0.53
CA VAL A 70 3.37 -5.84 -1.34
C VAL A 70 4.23 -6.35 -2.48
N GLY A 71 4.23 -7.66 -2.71
CA GLY A 71 5.03 -8.29 -3.76
C GLY A 71 4.73 -7.76 -5.17
N HIS A 72 5.54 -8.19 -6.14
CA HIS A 72 5.44 -7.83 -7.57
C HIS A 72 4.22 -8.52 -8.25
N SER A 73 3.03 -8.42 -7.65
CA SER A 73 1.78 -8.86 -8.25
C SER A 73 1.38 -7.82 -9.31
N SER A 74 1.58 -8.20 -10.57
CA SER A 74 1.29 -7.46 -11.81
C SER A 74 0.25 -6.33 -11.68
N LYS A 75 0.74 -5.09 -11.50
CA LYS A 75 -0.04 -3.84 -11.51
C LYS A 75 -1.25 -3.88 -10.58
N ILE A 76 -1.01 -3.70 -9.28
CA ILE A 76 -2.06 -3.58 -8.26
C ILE A 76 -3.18 -2.67 -8.76
N SER A 77 -4.39 -3.20 -8.90
CA SER A 77 -5.61 -2.54 -9.37
C SER A 77 -6.48 -2.03 -8.22
N ALA A 78 -6.39 -2.66 -7.05
CA ALA A 78 -7.03 -2.23 -5.81
C ALA A 78 -6.28 -2.78 -4.59
N MET A 79 -6.52 -2.17 -3.43
CA MET A 79 -6.10 -2.68 -2.13
C MET A 79 -7.26 -2.67 -1.15
N LEU A 80 -7.30 -3.67 -0.28
CA LEU A 80 -8.20 -3.75 0.86
C LEU A 80 -7.38 -3.69 2.14
N LEU A 81 -7.48 -2.60 2.89
CA LEU A 81 -6.87 -2.46 4.20
C LEU A 81 -7.84 -2.95 5.27
N HIS A 82 -7.50 -4.05 5.95
CA HIS A 82 -8.32 -4.58 7.04
C HIS A 82 -8.19 -3.68 8.26
N LEU A 83 -9.29 -3.06 8.69
CA LEU A 83 -9.26 -2.06 9.74
C LEU A 83 -9.13 -2.72 11.13
N PRO A 84 -8.15 -2.31 11.96
CA PRO A 84 -7.89 -2.92 13.26
C PRO A 84 -9.12 -3.03 14.14
N GLY A 85 -9.32 -4.20 14.76
CA GLY A 85 -10.42 -4.42 15.71
C GLY A 85 -11.82 -4.41 15.07
N THR A 86 -11.93 -4.39 13.74
CA THR A 86 -13.21 -4.42 13.03
C THR A 86 -13.26 -5.55 12.00
N LYS A 87 -14.45 -5.83 11.48
CA LYS A 87 -14.66 -6.73 10.33
C LYS A 87 -14.66 -5.99 8.98
N VAL A 88 -14.35 -4.69 9.00
CA VAL A 88 -14.46 -3.81 7.85
C VAL A 88 -13.09 -3.64 7.22
N SER A 89 -13.04 -3.67 5.90
CA SER A 89 -11.89 -3.33 5.09
C SER A 89 -12.13 -2.01 4.36
N ALA A 90 -11.14 -1.12 4.37
CA ALA A 90 -11.13 0.07 3.54
C ALA A 90 -10.67 -0.29 2.12
N LEU A 91 -11.50 0.06 1.14
CA LEU A 91 -11.20 -0.10 -0.28
C LEU A 91 -10.42 1.11 -0.78
N ALA A 92 -9.13 0.90 -1.00
CA ALA A 92 -8.25 1.85 -1.66
C ALA A 92 -8.16 1.49 -3.15
N ALA A 93 -8.66 2.36 -4.01
CA ALA A 93 -8.58 2.13 -5.45
C ALA A 93 -7.19 2.45 -6.01
N ARG A 94 -6.95 1.95 -7.23
CA ARG A 94 -5.71 2.18 -7.96
C ARG A 94 -5.26 3.65 -7.91
N PRO A 95 -3.97 3.92 -7.70
CA PRO A 95 -3.38 5.20 -8.03
C PRO A 95 -3.38 5.34 -9.53
N ILE A 96 -4.01 6.42 -10.00
CA ILE A 96 -4.16 6.71 -11.42
C ILE A 96 -2.80 7.03 -12.09
N ASP A 97 -1.74 7.29 -11.32
CA ASP A 97 -0.44 7.81 -11.79
C ASP A 97 0.80 7.04 -11.34
N LEU A 98 0.64 5.82 -10.80
CA LEU A 98 1.72 4.95 -10.27
C LEU A 98 2.90 4.67 -11.23
N MET A 99 2.80 5.05 -12.50
CA MET A 99 3.77 4.71 -13.54
C MET A 99 4.39 5.92 -14.26
N LYS A 100 4.22 7.14 -13.73
CA LYS A 100 4.88 8.31 -14.34
C LYS A 100 6.25 8.63 -13.74
N SER A 101 6.57 8.16 -12.54
CA SER A 101 7.87 8.37 -11.89
C SER A 101 8.10 7.33 -10.79
N ILE A 102 9.12 6.48 -10.94
CA ILE A 102 9.65 5.64 -9.85
C ILE A 102 10.19 6.58 -8.75
N ASP A 103 10.19 6.11 -7.49
CA ASP A 103 10.72 6.81 -6.31
C ASP A 103 9.90 7.95 -5.70
N LEU A 104 8.68 8.22 -6.18
CA LEU A 104 7.77 9.19 -5.55
C LEU A 104 6.62 8.52 -4.82
N TRP A 105 6.38 8.96 -3.57
CA TRP A 105 5.18 8.58 -2.81
C TRP A 105 3.92 9.17 -3.45
N ARG A 106 2.85 8.36 -3.49
CA ARG A 106 1.54 8.74 -4.01
C ARG A 106 0.43 8.28 -3.07
N GLY A 107 -0.54 9.15 -2.81
CA GLY A 107 -1.72 8.81 -2.02
C GLY A 107 -2.64 7.84 -2.75
N LEU A 108 -3.30 6.96 -2.00
CA LEU A 108 -4.41 6.15 -2.45
C LEU A 108 -5.72 6.80 -2.01
N GLU A 109 -6.67 6.89 -2.93
CA GLU A 109 -8.02 7.32 -2.59
C GLU A 109 -8.80 6.17 -1.93
N ILE A 110 -9.30 6.40 -0.72
CA ILE A 110 -10.25 5.50 -0.06
C ILE A 110 -11.63 5.73 -0.68
N ARG A 111 -12.12 4.76 -1.46
CA ARG A 111 -13.42 4.86 -2.16
C ARG A 111 -14.61 4.49 -1.28
N GLY A 112 -14.35 3.83 -0.17
CA GLY A 112 -15.37 3.36 0.76
C GLY A 112 -14.87 2.16 1.53
N CYS A 113 -15.76 1.55 2.29
CA CYS A 113 -15.45 0.42 3.12
C CYS A 113 -16.40 -0.74 2.83
N THR A 114 -15.97 -1.95 3.12
CA THR A 114 -16.77 -3.16 2.93
C THR A 114 -16.43 -4.17 4.01
N ASP A 115 -17.41 -4.94 4.43
CA ASP A 115 -17.28 -6.12 5.30
C ASP A 115 -17.67 -7.40 4.54
N ASP A 116 -17.71 -7.34 3.20
CA ASP A 116 -17.87 -8.50 2.32
C ASP A 116 -16.57 -9.32 2.33
N GLU A 117 -16.59 -10.50 2.94
CA GLU A 117 -15.45 -11.41 2.99
C GLU A 117 -15.00 -11.90 1.59
N ARG A 118 -15.87 -11.79 0.58
CA ARG A 118 -15.56 -12.13 -0.83
C ARG A 118 -15.03 -10.93 -1.62
N ALA A 119 -14.87 -9.76 -1.00
CA ALA A 119 -14.39 -8.55 -1.68
C ALA A 119 -13.09 -8.77 -2.46
N PRO A 120 -12.05 -9.47 -1.96
CA PRO A 120 -10.84 -9.71 -2.74
C PRO A 120 -11.10 -10.49 -4.04
N PHE A 121 -11.95 -11.52 -3.99
CA PHE A 121 -12.32 -12.32 -5.16
C PHE A 121 -13.17 -11.53 -6.16
N ARG A 122 -14.09 -10.68 -5.68
CA ARG A 122 -14.91 -9.84 -6.56
C ARG A 122 -14.06 -8.81 -7.30
N LEU A 123 -13.22 -8.09 -6.57
CA LEU A 123 -12.31 -7.09 -7.13
C LEU A 123 -11.35 -7.71 -8.14
N LEU A 124 -10.85 -8.92 -7.85
CA LEU A 124 -10.02 -9.68 -8.78
C LEU A 124 -10.72 -9.94 -10.12
N ASN A 125 -12.03 -10.16 -10.10
CA ASN A 125 -12.86 -10.37 -11.30
C ASN A 125 -13.45 -9.06 -11.87
N GLY A 126 -12.94 -7.90 -11.45
CA GLY A 126 -13.42 -6.59 -11.90
C GLY A 126 -14.82 -6.21 -11.38
N GLN A 127 -15.31 -6.90 -10.36
CA GLN A 127 -16.61 -6.66 -9.73
C GLN A 127 -16.45 -5.84 -8.46
N GLN A 128 -17.47 -5.03 -8.12
CA GLN A 128 -17.52 -4.35 -6.83
C GLN A 128 -17.93 -5.33 -5.71
N PRO A 129 -17.49 -5.08 -4.46
CA PRO A 129 -18.04 -5.78 -3.28
C PRO A 129 -19.56 -5.64 -3.22
N GLU A 130 -20.26 -6.66 -2.72
CA GLU A 130 -21.73 -6.65 -2.66
C GLU A 130 -22.28 -5.58 -1.73
N ARG A 131 -21.54 -5.28 -0.67
CA ARG A 131 -21.91 -4.29 0.33
C ARG A 131 -20.83 -3.24 0.45
N MET A 132 -21.17 -2.03 0.01
CA MET A 132 -20.38 -0.82 0.24
C MET A 132 -20.98 -0.05 1.42
N LEU A 133 -20.12 0.40 2.33
CA LEU A 133 -20.44 1.09 3.56
C LEU A 133 -19.65 2.40 3.64
N ALA A 134 -20.15 3.35 4.43
CA ALA A 134 -19.34 4.47 4.87
C ALA A 134 -18.18 3.95 5.72
N CYS A 135 -16.97 4.48 5.50
CA CYS A 135 -15.84 4.12 6.34
C CYS A 135 -16.04 4.70 7.74
N PRO A 136 -15.68 3.95 8.80
CA PRO A 136 -15.54 4.54 10.12
C PRO A 136 -14.56 5.73 10.05
N ASP A 137 -14.85 6.80 10.80
CA ASP A 137 -13.99 7.98 10.84
C ASP A 137 -12.72 7.68 11.65
N LEU A 138 -11.76 7.03 10.99
CA LEU A 138 -10.45 6.68 11.55
C LEU A 138 -9.33 7.57 10.98
N GLY A 139 -9.67 8.56 10.16
CA GLY A 139 -8.69 9.40 9.44
C GLY A 139 -7.69 8.58 8.61
N ILE A 140 -8.16 7.54 7.91
CA ILE A 140 -7.28 6.59 7.21
C ILE A 140 -6.64 7.29 6.02
N LYS A 141 -5.31 7.27 6.00
CA LYS A 141 -4.51 7.65 4.83
C LYS A 141 -3.63 6.51 4.40
N MET A 142 -3.63 6.23 3.11
CA MET A 142 -2.73 5.25 2.52
C MET A 142 -1.92 5.90 1.42
N SER A 143 -0.67 5.51 1.31
CA SER A 143 0.22 5.94 0.25
C SER A 143 1.12 4.79 -0.16
N ILE A 144 1.65 4.88 -1.37
CA ILE A 144 2.56 3.86 -1.88
C ILE A 144 3.73 4.47 -2.63
N LYS A 145 4.81 3.70 -2.73
CA LYS A 145 6.00 3.98 -3.51
C LYS A 145 6.47 2.71 -4.19
N VAL A 146 6.80 2.80 -5.47
CA VAL A 146 7.48 1.73 -6.20
C VAL A 146 8.97 2.00 -6.09
N THR A 147 9.74 0.99 -5.68
CA THR A 147 11.18 1.13 -5.40
C THR A 147 11.91 -0.17 -5.75
N SER A 148 13.21 -0.09 -6.00
CA SER A 148 14.04 -1.29 -6.07
C SER A 148 14.05 -2.05 -4.73
N SER A 149 14.16 -3.38 -4.76
CA SER A 149 14.25 -4.22 -3.55
C SER A 149 15.41 -3.83 -2.61
N ALA A 150 16.51 -3.30 -3.16
CA ALA A 150 17.66 -2.85 -2.36
C ALA A 150 17.32 -1.61 -1.52
N GLU A 151 16.66 -0.62 -2.11
CA GLU A 151 16.22 0.60 -1.40
C GLU A 151 15.11 0.31 -0.38
N HIS A 152 14.23 -0.65 -0.67
CA HIS A 152 13.28 -1.19 0.30
C HIS A 152 14.00 -1.70 1.57
N SER A 153 15.04 -2.50 1.37
CA SER A 153 15.82 -3.10 2.47
C SER A 153 16.55 -2.05 3.31
N LEU A 154 17.12 -1.04 2.65
CA LEU A 154 17.77 0.10 3.32
C LEU A 154 16.79 0.92 4.16
N THR A 155 15.57 1.13 3.65
CA THR A 155 14.51 1.86 4.33
C THR A 155 14.13 1.17 5.65
N LEU A 156 13.94 -0.15 5.62
CA LEU A 156 13.63 -0.94 6.83
C LEU A 156 14.79 -0.98 7.82
N LEU A 157 16.03 -1.08 7.33
CA LEU A 157 17.23 -1.02 8.18
C LEU A 157 17.35 0.35 8.87
N HIS A 158 17.10 1.44 8.14
CA HIS A 158 17.15 2.79 8.70
C HIS A 158 16.12 2.97 9.82
N LEU A 159 14.88 2.51 9.60
CA LEU A 159 13.83 2.49 10.63
C LEU A 159 14.27 1.75 11.90
N LYS A 160 14.85 0.57 11.73
CA LYS A 160 15.35 -0.24 12.86
C LYS A 160 16.46 0.46 13.64
N HIS A 161 17.37 1.15 12.95
CA HIS A 161 18.57 1.71 13.56
C HIS A 161 18.39 3.12 14.13
N ARG A 162 17.59 3.96 13.47
CA ARG A 162 17.49 5.39 13.79
C ARG A 162 16.14 5.81 14.36
N GLY A 163 15.20 4.86 14.40
CA GLY A 163 13.85 5.09 14.88
C GLY A 163 13.03 6.00 13.96
N VAL A 164 11.78 6.20 14.36
CA VAL A 164 10.75 6.87 13.57
C VAL A 164 11.03 8.36 13.37
N GLN A 165 11.69 9.00 14.33
CA GLN A 165 11.84 10.47 14.37
C GLN A 165 12.78 11.01 13.29
N GLU A 166 13.86 10.28 12.94
CA GLU A 166 14.72 10.64 11.81
C GLU A 166 14.07 10.32 10.45
N PHE A 167 13.04 9.47 10.47
CA PHE A 167 12.35 9.00 9.28
C PHE A 167 11.18 9.89 8.85
N ASN A 168 11.01 11.05 9.49
CA ASN A 168 10.04 12.12 9.18
C ASN A 168 10.09 12.66 7.73
N ASN A 169 10.95 12.10 6.86
CA ASN A 169 11.07 12.45 5.46
C ASN A 169 10.36 11.47 4.49
N LEU A 170 9.58 10.50 4.97
CA LEU A 170 8.68 9.73 4.10
C LEU A 170 7.35 10.46 3.86
N ARG A 171 7.26 11.02 2.64
CA ARG A 171 6.26 11.98 2.14
C ARG A 171 4.83 11.43 1.92
N GLY A 172 4.44 10.31 2.54
CA GLY A 172 3.15 9.64 2.33
C GLY A 172 2.03 10.03 3.30
N CYS A 173 2.40 10.55 4.48
CA CYS A 173 1.48 11.01 5.53
C CYS A 173 1.85 12.39 6.10
N GLY A 174 2.74 13.14 5.44
CA GLY A 174 3.34 14.38 5.93
C GLY A 174 2.45 15.62 5.95
N ASP A 175 1.31 15.60 5.24
CA ASP A 175 0.39 16.76 5.16
C ASP A 175 -0.49 16.96 6.41
N PHE A 176 -0.29 16.15 7.47
CA PHE A 176 -0.93 16.36 8.77
C PHE A 176 0.05 16.98 9.78
N ILE A 177 0.47 18.19 9.45
CA ILE A 177 0.61 19.25 10.45
C ILE A 177 -0.42 20.31 10.05
N ARG A 178 -1.60 20.25 10.68
CA ARG A 178 -2.41 21.43 10.97
C ARG A 178 -2.88 21.32 12.41
#